data_AF-K1PTK9-F1
#
_entry.id   AF-K1PTK9-F1
#
_cell.length_a   1.000
_cell.length_b   1.000
_cell.length_c   1.000
_cell.angle_alpha   90.00
_cell.angle_beta   90.00
_cell.angle_gamma   90.00
#
_symmetry.space_group_name_H-M   'P 1'
#
loop_
_entity.id
_entity.type
_entity.pdbx_description
1 polymer ?
#
loop_
_entity_poly.entity_id
_entity_poly.type
_entity_poly.pdbx_seq_one_letter_code
_entity_poly.pdbx_strand_id
1 'polypeptide(L)'
;MIVPKYRPREDEQKEAKLYIPCQFCFGTYKKEDLWKHQKRCPFKSPSVSNKNAVQSGKLLLPIVGEKKEFYEKVLIKMRDDDVKSILQTDDLILSFGYRLFEKVGCNDHQFQYVSQRLRELCRLLIVMKDQYGIRSLVEVIKPKNWEQLIQGIKVVAGYGNNTVNVPSLSLKIGHSLTKCAQILRAQALIEGNDEKLRETDRFLQLYKDEWEYRVSSHALSALHGAKFNKPMYVPLAEDVIVLNKYLKQKACSCCTLLHAKKDLATNYSNLIEILLAQIILFNRRRSGEAQRIKIEDLENGLQNNSLDEEIKKSLSSFEQELCSTHKRIEIKGKRGRKVPVFLTDEMQKHHSTVLQIRDELGIKSPLIFIKPQSSCPVRGSDCLRKFSKACGAKCPETLTSTKLRKHLATMTQILGLSETNLDVLAKFMGHDIRIHRQFYRLPANTVELAKVTKIMHLINTGNMSKYKGKDFDDIEFSQTDEVHEDELDAEEEEDFCEMPATSGQYTSEHEHFDGNEQGDEEHDYDMENIKRKKNTVERHVWTAEEKRALEKQFSSFIRRNKTPGQIDCLNAQQKEPSLKKFHWSKIKFAVKNMISSKKRKQVS
;
A
#
# COMPACT_ATOMS: atom_id res chain seq x y z
N MET A 1 38.67 16.06 -16.89
CA MET A 1 38.79 16.28 -18.35
C MET A 1 37.91 15.25 -19.05
N ILE A 2 36.87 15.67 -19.79
CA ILE A 2 35.95 14.77 -20.51
C ILE A 2 36.50 14.58 -21.93
N VAL A 3 36.59 13.34 -22.42
CA VAL A 3 37.21 13.02 -23.72
C VAL A 3 36.11 12.72 -24.75
N PRO A 4 36.00 13.47 -25.85
CA PRO A 4 35.06 13.15 -26.92
C PRO A 4 35.51 11.88 -27.66
N LYS A 5 34.76 10.78 -27.51
CA LYS A 5 35.11 9.46 -28.09
C LYS A 5 34.33 9.14 -29.37
N TYR A 6 33.17 9.78 -29.56
CA TYR A 6 32.31 9.61 -30.72
C TYR A 6 32.15 10.93 -31.49
N ARG A 7 32.28 10.87 -32.81
CA ARG A 7 31.88 11.94 -33.73
C ARG A 7 30.49 11.58 -34.29
N PRO A 8 29.47 12.45 -34.18
CA PRO A 8 28.17 12.19 -34.79
C PRO A 8 28.31 11.99 -36.30
N ARG A 9 27.51 11.09 -36.89
CA ARG A 9 27.39 10.98 -38.36
C ARG A 9 26.64 12.21 -38.89
N GLU A 10 26.91 12.62 -40.13
CA GLU A 10 26.34 13.85 -40.72
C GLU A 10 24.80 13.85 -40.73
N ASP A 11 24.19 12.67 -40.78
CA ASP A 11 22.73 12.46 -40.87
C ASP A 11 22.02 12.37 -39.49
N GLU A 12 22.75 12.38 -38.37
CA GLU A 12 22.16 12.26 -37.03
C GLU A 12 21.90 13.64 -36.41
N GLN A 13 20.69 13.84 -35.88
CA GLN A 13 20.34 15.06 -35.12
C GLN A 13 21.37 15.30 -34.00
N LYS A 14 21.99 16.49 -34.03
CA LYS A 14 23.12 16.92 -33.19
C LYS A 14 22.71 17.27 -31.76
N GLU A 15 21.98 16.40 -31.07
CA GLU A 15 21.61 16.66 -29.67
C GLU A 15 22.75 16.25 -28.72
N ALA A 16 23.54 17.24 -28.29
CA ALA A 16 24.58 17.05 -27.26
C ALA A 16 24.06 16.39 -25.98
N LYS A 17 22.76 16.58 -25.67
CA LYS A 17 22.06 15.98 -24.53
C LYS A 17 22.00 14.46 -24.57
N LEU A 18 22.22 13.81 -25.72
CA LEU A 18 22.21 12.34 -25.88
C LEU A 18 23.56 11.68 -25.56
N TYR A 19 24.61 12.47 -25.34
CA TYR A 19 25.94 11.97 -25.04
C TYR A 19 26.27 12.17 -23.56
N ILE A 20 26.79 11.12 -22.92
CA ILE A 20 27.12 11.11 -21.49
C ILE A 20 28.53 10.52 -21.32
N PRO A 21 29.38 11.09 -20.45
CA PRO A 21 30.70 10.56 -20.19
C PRO A 21 30.66 9.26 -19.36
N CYS A 22 31.58 8.35 -19.63
CA CYS A 22 31.81 7.17 -18.81
C CYS A 22 32.54 7.54 -17.51
N GLN A 23 32.06 7.05 -16.37
CA GLN A 23 32.68 7.29 -15.06
C GLN A 23 34.11 6.77 -14.92
N PHE A 24 34.53 5.82 -15.77
CA PHE A 24 35.84 5.17 -15.67
C PHE A 24 36.87 5.79 -16.64
N CYS A 25 36.51 5.92 -17.91
CA CYS A 25 37.43 6.40 -18.96
C CYS A 25 37.20 7.86 -19.36
N PHE A 26 36.19 8.52 -18.79
CA PHE A 26 35.76 9.89 -19.12
C PHE A 26 35.40 10.13 -20.59
N GLY A 27 35.34 9.07 -21.40
CA GLY A 27 34.91 9.11 -22.80
C GLY A 27 33.41 9.35 -22.95
N THR A 28 32.98 10.17 -23.91
CA THR A 28 31.55 10.40 -24.20
C THR A 28 30.96 9.30 -25.08
N TYR A 29 29.79 8.79 -24.69
CA TYR A 29 29.05 7.75 -25.42
C TYR A 29 27.55 8.10 -25.46
N LYS A 30 26.81 7.56 -26.44
CA LYS A 30 25.34 7.67 -26.47
C LYS A 30 24.74 7.03 -25.20
N LYS A 31 23.68 7.64 -24.63
CA LYS A 31 23.03 7.15 -23.39
C LYS A 31 22.68 5.66 -23.45
N GLU A 32 22.17 5.22 -24.60
CA GLU A 32 21.68 3.85 -24.85
C GLU A 32 22.80 2.80 -24.87
N ASP A 33 24.02 3.20 -25.26
CA ASP A 33 25.16 2.29 -25.41
C ASP A 33 26.17 2.39 -24.27
N LEU A 34 26.05 3.39 -23.39
CA LEU A 34 26.98 3.62 -22.29
C LEU A 34 27.09 2.41 -21.35
N TRP A 35 25.98 1.69 -21.10
CA TRP A 35 26.01 0.47 -20.28
C TRP A 35 26.77 -0.68 -20.95
N LYS A 36 26.71 -0.79 -22.29
CA LYS A 36 27.46 -1.80 -23.05
C LYS A 36 28.96 -1.51 -22.95
N HIS A 37 29.34 -0.23 -23.08
CA HIS A 37 30.72 0.20 -22.90
C HIS A 37 31.22 -0.07 -21.48
N GLN A 38 30.48 0.32 -20.43
CA GLN A 38 30.92 0.10 -19.04
C GLN A 38 31.16 -1.37 -18.70
N LYS A 39 30.47 -2.32 -19.37
CA LYS A 39 30.75 -3.77 -19.22
C LYS A 39 32.15 -4.17 -19.70
N ARG A 40 32.72 -3.48 -20.68
CA ARG A 40 34.01 -3.80 -21.32
C ARG A 40 35.03 -2.67 -21.19
N CYS A 41 34.80 -1.73 -20.27
CA CYS A 41 35.64 -0.55 -20.15
C CYS A 41 37.03 -0.95 -19.62
N PRO A 42 38.14 -0.62 -20.30
CA PRO A 42 39.49 -1.01 -19.88
C PRO A 42 39.90 -0.43 -18.52
N PHE A 43 39.36 0.73 -18.15
CA PHE A 43 39.67 1.45 -16.91
C PHE A 43 38.76 1.04 -15.72
N LYS A 44 37.98 -0.03 -15.88
CA LYS A 44 37.06 -0.49 -14.86
C LYS A 44 37.72 -1.49 -13.91
N SER A 45 37.63 -1.23 -12.61
CA SER A 45 38.02 -2.21 -11.58
C SER A 45 37.01 -3.38 -11.49
N PRO A 46 37.48 -4.63 -11.29
CA PRO A 46 36.61 -5.80 -11.13
C PRO A 46 35.56 -5.67 -10.01
N SER A 47 35.82 -4.84 -9.00
CA SER A 47 34.96 -4.69 -7.82
C SER A 47 33.76 -3.75 -8.02
N VAL A 48 33.70 -2.97 -9.12
CA VAL A 48 32.68 -1.93 -9.31
C VAL A 48 31.50 -2.44 -10.12
N SER A 49 30.29 -2.34 -9.56
CA SER A 49 29.03 -2.74 -10.23
C SER A 49 28.65 -1.79 -11.38
N ASN A 50 28.02 -2.32 -12.44
CA ASN A 50 27.53 -1.56 -13.61
C ASN A 50 26.14 -0.93 -13.44
N LYS A 51 25.63 -0.80 -12.21
CA LYS A 51 24.29 -0.27 -11.98
C LYS A 51 24.24 1.22 -12.33
N ASN A 52 23.29 1.59 -13.19
CA ASN A 52 22.95 2.97 -13.56
C ASN A 52 24.06 3.79 -14.26
N ALA A 53 24.66 3.21 -15.30
CA ALA A 53 25.70 3.83 -16.14
C ALA A 53 25.45 5.31 -16.52
N VAL A 54 24.22 5.62 -16.91
CA VAL A 54 23.75 6.95 -17.29
C VAL A 54 23.78 7.93 -16.11
N GLN A 55 23.36 7.51 -14.92
CA GLN A 55 23.34 8.36 -13.73
C GLN A 55 24.76 8.73 -13.30
N SER A 56 25.65 7.74 -13.23
CA SER A 56 27.06 7.97 -12.91
C SER A 56 27.75 8.91 -13.88
N GLY A 57 27.45 8.80 -15.17
CA GLY A 57 28.00 9.69 -16.17
C GLY A 57 27.47 11.13 -16.08
N LYS A 58 26.19 11.32 -15.70
CA LYS A 58 25.63 12.67 -15.51
C LYS A 58 26.24 13.43 -14.34
N LEU A 59 26.69 12.73 -13.30
CA LEU A 59 27.39 13.33 -12.15
C LEU A 59 28.74 13.97 -12.54
N LEU A 60 29.32 13.57 -13.68
CA LEU A 60 30.56 14.15 -14.20
C LEU A 60 30.33 15.41 -15.03
N LEU A 61 29.09 15.71 -15.41
CA LEU A 61 28.76 16.90 -16.17
C LEU A 61 28.52 18.07 -15.21
N PRO A 62 28.93 19.30 -15.58
CA PRO A 62 28.66 20.47 -14.77
C PRO A 62 27.16 20.62 -14.53
N ILE A 63 26.77 20.70 -13.26
CA ILE A 63 25.40 20.98 -12.85
C ILE A 63 25.21 22.49 -12.98
N VAL A 64 24.29 22.91 -13.85
CA VAL A 64 23.92 24.31 -13.99
C VAL A 64 22.87 24.62 -12.92
N GLY A 65 23.22 25.44 -11.92
CA GLY A 65 22.30 25.95 -10.88
C GLY A 65 22.83 25.83 -9.45
N GLU A 66 22.30 26.68 -8.55
CA GLU A 66 22.75 26.83 -7.15
C GLU A 66 22.45 25.62 -6.24
N LYS A 67 21.64 24.65 -6.69
CA LYS A 67 21.03 23.61 -5.84
C LYS A 67 21.59 22.21 -6.11
N LYS A 68 22.91 22.06 -5.97
CA LYS A 68 23.67 20.83 -6.29
C LYS A 68 23.12 19.57 -5.59
N GLU A 69 22.88 19.63 -4.29
CA GLU A 69 22.42 18.46 -3.51
C GLU A 69 21.05 17.94 -3.96
N PHE A 70 20.11 18.83 -4.23
CA PHE A 70 18.78 18.46 -4.70
C PHE A 70 18.84 17.75 -6.06
N TYR A 71 19.70 18.25 -6.97
CA TYR A 71 19.90 17.62 -8.26
C TYR A 71 20.50 16.21 -8.12
N GLU A 72 21.54 16.06 -7.31
CA GLU A 72 22.24 14.78 -7.10
C GLU A 72 21.37 13.72 -6.39
N LYS A 73 20.68 14.13 -5.32
CA LYS A 73 19.93 13.22 -4.46
C LYS A 73 18.54 12.87 -5.00
N VAL A 74 17.90 13.78 -5.75
CA VAL A 74 16.53 13.62 -6.26
C VAL A 74 16.53 13.50 -7.78
N LEU A 75 16.90 14.56 -8.51
CA LEU A 75 16.65 14.66 -9.95
C LEU A 75 17.45 13.64 -10.78
N ILE A 76 18.72 13.36 -10.45
CA ILE A 76 19.53 12.37 -11.18
C ILE A 76 18.94 10.96 -11.03
N LYS A 77 18.42 10.63 -9.85
CA LYS A 77 17.87 9.29 -9.56
C LYS A 77 16.53 9.04 -10.26
N MET A 78 15.83 10.10 -10.68
CA MET A 78 14.59 9.97 -11.45
C MET A 78 14.85 9.38 -12.84
N ARG A 79 13.94 8.53 -13.30
CA ARG A 79 13.92 7.99 -14.67
C ARG A 79 13.90 9.14 -15.68
N ASP A 80 14.67 9.01 -16.76
CA ASP A 80 14.64 9.93 -17.88
C ASP A 80 13.42 9.59 -18.76
N ASP A 81 12.34 10.34 -18.60
CA ASP A 81 11.08 10.25 -19.35
C ASP A 81 10.57 11.67 -19.66
N ASP A 82 9.52 11.79 -20.47
CA ASP A 82 8.92 13.08 -20.85
C ASP A 82 8.51 13.91 -19.62
N VAL A 83 8.11 13.22 -18.54
CA VAL A 83 7.77 13.82 -17.24
C VAL A 83 8.98 14.58 -16.66
N LYS A 84 10.17 13.98 -16.69
CA LYS A 84 11.40 14.64 -16.23
C LYS A 84 11.82 15.77 -17.17
N SER A 85 11.60 15.65 -18.47
CA SER A 85 11.89 16.73 -19.41
C SER A 85 11.07 17.99 -19.09
N ILE A 86 9.79 17.81 -18.77
CA ILE A 86 8.88 18.90 -18.36
C ILE A 86 9.23 19.46 -16.98
N LEU A 87 9.65 18.60 -16.06
CA LEU A 87 10.13 19.04 -14.74
C LEU A 87 11.31 20.02 -14.86
N GLN A 88 12.19 19.83 -15.84
CA GLN A 88 13.36 20.69 -16.05
C GLN A 88 13.02 22.03 -16.72
N THR A 89 11.82 22.17 -17.29
CA THR A 89 11.37 23.41 -17.94
C THR A 89 10.52 24.30 -17.05
N ASP A 90 9.97 23.77 -15.95
CA ASP A 90 9.04 24.50 -15.07
C ASP A 90 9.70 24.87 -13.73
N ASP A 91 9.93 26.16 -13.54
CA ASP A 91 10.61 26.70 -12.35
C ASP A 91 9.78 26.58 -11.07
N LEU A 92 8.45 26.58 -11.17
CA LEU A 92 7.58 26.48 -10.01
C LEU A 92 7.59 25.06 -9.44
N ILE A 93 7.53 24.04 -10.31
CA ILE A 93 7.63 22.64 -9.88
C ILE A 93 9.00 22.38 -9.25
N LEU A 94 10.09 22.92 -9.82
CA LEU A 94 11.43 22.81 -9.22
C LEU A 94 11.51 23.49 -7.86
N SER A 95 10.92 24.69 -7.72
CA SER A 95 10.85 25.42 -6.45
C SER A 95 10.06 24.66 -5.38
N PHE A 96 8.95 24.05 -5.77
CA PHE A 96 8.16 23.16 -4.91
C PHE A 96 8.96 21.93 -4.46
N GLY A 97 9.66 21.28 -5.39
CA GLY A 97 10.51 20.13 -5.08
C GLY A 97 11.65 20.46 -4.13
N TYR A 98 12.26 21.63 -4.32
CA TYR A 98 13.32 22.12 -3.45
C TYR A 98 12.80 22.40 -2.03
N ARG A 99 11.66 23.07 -1.88
CA ARG A 99 11.07 23.33 -0.56
C ARG A 99 10.68 22.04 0.17
N LEU A 100 10.21 21.03 -0.57
CA LEU A 100 9.97 19.70 0.00
C LEU A 100 11.28 19.02 0.42
N PHE A 101 12.33 19.14 -0.38
CA PHE A 101 13.65 18.61 -0.08
C PHE A 101 14.24 19.23 1.20
N GLU A 102 14.14 20.55 1.37
CA GLU A 102 14.56 21.24 2.61
C GLU A 102 13.76 20.76 3.82
N LYS A 103 12.44 20.62 3.68
CA LYS A 103 11.58 20.10 4.76
C LYS A 103 11.96 18.67 5.18
N VAL A 104 12.31 17.84 4.21
CA VAL A 104 12.74 16.45 4.45
C VAL A 104 14.10 16.41 5.14
N GLY A 105 14.99 17.36 4.81
CA GLY A 105 16.34 17.47 5.35
C GLY A 105 17.18 16.23 5.04
N CYS A 106 17.85 15.70 6.06
CA CYS A 106 18.76 14.55 5.95
C CYS A 106 18.06 13.18 5.81
N ASN A 107 16.74 13.14 5.64
CA ASN A 107 15.99 11.89 5.56
C ASN A 107 15.99 11.32 4.13
N ASP A 108 17.10 10.71 3.72
CA ASP A 108 17.31 10.20 2.36
C ASP A 108 16.19 9.32 1.80
N HIS A 109 15.54 8.53 2.67
CA HIS A 109 14.44 7.64 2.27
C HIS A 109 13.19 8.38 1.79
N GLN A 110 13.01 9.66 2.14
CA GLN A 110 11.86 10.47 1.72
C GLN A 110 12.11 11.21 0.40
N PHE A 111 13.32 11.15 -0.17
CA PHE A 111 13.57 11.72 -1.49
C PHE A 111 12.79 11.02 -2.60
N GLN A 112 12.42 9.74 -2.40
CA GLN A 112 11.49 9.03 -3.28
C GLN A 112 10.10 9.68 -3.25
N TYR A 113 9.63 10.09 -2.07
CA TYR A 113 8.38 10.82 -1.92
C TYR A 113 8.44 12.16 -2.66
N VAL A 114 9.52 12.93 -2.51
CA VAL A 114 9.71 14.19 -3.25
C VAL A 114 9.64 13.94 -4.77
N SER A 115 10.37 12.93 -5.26
CA SER A 115 10.36 12.55 -6.68
C SER A 115 8.96 12.19 -7.18
N GLN A 116 8.18 11.47 -6.37
CA GLN A 116 6.80 11.12 -6.71
C GLN A 116 5.91 12.36 -6.81
N ARG A 117 5.97 13.27 -5.83
CA ARG A 117 5.15 14.49 -5.83
C ARG A 117 5.44 15.39 -7.03
N LEU A 118 6.70 15.49 -7.44
CA LEU A 118 7.11 16.20 -8.65
C LEU A 118 6.54 15.54 -9.90
N ARG A 119 6.66 14.21 -10.00
CA ARG A 119 6.11 13.46 -11.14
C ARG A 119 4.60 13.56 -11.25
N GLU A 120 3.88 13.58 -10.13
CA GLU A 120 2.42 13.75 -10.10
C GLU A 120 2.00 15.11 -10.70
N LEU A 121 2.71 16.19 -10.35
CA LEU A 121 2.47 17.52 -10.93
C LEU A 121 2.84 17.60 -12.41
N CYS A 122 3.98 17.03 -12.81
CA CYS A 122 4.38 17.01 -14.21
C CYS A 122 3.41 16.20 -15.09
N ARG A 123 2.81 15.12 -14.56
CA ARG A 123 1.74 14.38 -15.27
C ARG A 123 0.50 15.23 -15.49
N LEU A 124 0.12 16.05 -14.51
CA LEU A 124 -0.93 17.04 -14.71
C LEU A 124 -0.55 18.03 -15.81
N LEU A 125 0.66 18.59 -15.76
CA LEU A 125 1.10 19.58 -16.73
C LEU A 125 1.14 19.03 -18.17
N ILE A 126 1.47 17.74 -18.36
CA ILE A 126 1.36 17.07 -19.67
C ILE A 126 -0.09 17.13 -20.19
N VAL A 127 -1.06 16.72 -19.37
CA VAL A 127 -2.48 16.73 -19.77
C VAL A 127 -2.95 18.15 -20.06
N MET A 128 -2.54 19.13 -19.24
CA MET A 128 -2.89 20.53 -19.43
C MET A 128 -2.32 21.11 -20.73
N LYS A 129 -1.09 20.71 -21.09
CA LYS A 129 -0.44 21.11 -22.33
C LYS A 129 -1.13 20.49 -23.55
N ASP A 130 -1.44 19.20 -23.49
CA ASP A 130 -2.00 18.47 -24.63
C ASP A 130 -3.46 18.86 -24.92
N GLN A 131 -4.26 19.13 -23.89
CA GLN A 131 -5.70 19.44 -24.04
C GLN A 131 -6.02 20.94 -24.13
N TYR A 132 -5.25 21.79 -23.45
CA TYR A 132 -5.58 23.22 -23.29
C TYR A 132 -4.44 24.16 -23.71
N GLY A 133 -3.30 23.61 -24.15
CA GLY A 133 -2.16 24.42 -24.58
C GLY A 133 -1.41 25.15 -23.44
N ILE A 134 -1.74 24.86 -22.17
CA ILE A 134 -1.13 25.51 -21.00
C ILE A 134 0.24 24.89 -20.73
N ARG A 135 1.30 25.71 -20.71
CA ARG A 135 2.69 25.21 -20.72
C ARG A 135 3.39 25.29 -19.37
N SER A 136 2.88 26.09 -18.43
CA SER A 136 3.49 26.28 -17.11
C SER A 136 2.50 26.08 -15.98
N LEU A 137 3.00 25.64 -14.82
CA LEU A 137 2.18 25.50 -13.61
C LEU A 137 1.71 26.86 -13.08
N VAL A 138 2.43 27.95 -13.38
CA VAL A 138 2.01 29.32 -13.05
C VAL A 138 0.70 29.67 -13.77
N GLU A 139 0.59 29.32 -15.05
CA GLU A 139 -0.64 29.52 -15.82
C GLU A 139 -1.78 28.63 -15.32
N VAL A 140 -1.47 27.40 -14.89
CA VAL A 140 -2.47 26.49 -14.29
C VAL A 140 -3.08 27.06 -13.01
N ILE A 141 -2.28 27.78 -12.20
CA ILE A 141 -2.72 28.38 -10.93
C ILE A 141 -3.51 29.70 -11.14
N LYS A 142 -3.79 30.10 -12.39
CA LYS A 142 -4.65 31.26 -12.64
C LYS A 142 -6.13 30.91 -12.43
N PRO A 143 -6.91 31.75 -11.73
CA PRO A 143 -8.36 31.55 -11.56
C PRO A 143 -9.12 31.35 -12.88
N LYS A 144 -8.68 32.00 -13.96
CA LYS A 144 -9.29 31.88 -15.30
C LYS A 144 -9.25 30.45 -15.86
N ASN A 145 -8.27 29.66 -15.44
CA ASN A 145 -8.03 28.30 -15.93
C ASN A 145 -8.59 27.23 -14.97
N TRP A 146 -9.41 27.62 -13.99
CA TRP A 146 -9.91 26.73 -12.94
C TRP A 146 -10.70 25.54 -13.50
N GLU A 147 -11.57 25.78 -14.48
CA GLU A 147 -12.39 24.70 -15.04
C GLU A 147 -11.53 23.70 -15.85
N GLN A 148 -10.55 24.22 -16.60
CA GLN A 148 -9.57 23.40 -17.32
C GLN A 148 -8.72 22.58 -16.35
N LEU A 149 -8.33 23.16 -15.21
CA LEU A 149 -7.58 22.47 -14.15
C LEU A 149 -8.40 21.30 -13.57
N ILE A 150 -9.66 21.53 -13.19
CA ILE A 150 -10.51 20.46 -12.66
C ILE A 150 -10.67 19.33 -13.68
N GLN A 151 -10.89 19.67 -14.96
CA GLN A 151 -11.01 18.67 -16.01
C GLN A 151 -9.69 17.91 -16.25
N GLY A 152 -8.55 18.60 -16.24
CA GLY A 152 -7.23 17.98 -16.33
C GLY A 152 -6.96 16.99 -15.18
N ILE A 153 -7.34 17.34 -13.95
CA ILE A 153 -7.19 16.46 -12.78
C ILE A 153 -8.10 15.24 -12.89
N LYS A 154 -9.34 15.42 -13.36
CA LYS A 154 -10.28 14.32 -13.63
C LYS A 154 -9.69 13.34 -14.64
N VAL A 155 -9.07 13.83 -15.71
CA VAL A 155 -8.40 12.99 -16.72
C VAL A 155 -7.21 12.24 -16.09
N VAL A 156 -6.35 12.93 -15.34
CA VAL A 156 -5.16 12.33 -14.70
C VAL A 156 -5.54 11.25 -13.68
N ALA A 157 -6.59 11.46 -12.90
CA ALA A 157 -7.08 10.50 -11.92
C ALA A 157 -7.99 9.42 -12.54
N GLY A 158 -8.33 9.53 -13.83
CA GLY A 158 -9.17 8.58 -14.56
C GLY A 158 -10.62 8.58 -14.08
N TYR A 159 -11.22 9.76 -13.96
CA TYR A 159 -12.66 9.92 -13.73
C TYR A 159 -13.41 9.53 -15.01
N GLY A 160 -14.19 8.46 -14.95
CA GLY A 160 -15.24 8.14 -15.92
C GLY A 160 -16.61 8.64 -15.46
N ASN A 161 -17.68 8.23 -16.13
CA ASN A 161 -19.04 8.72 -15.85
C ASN A 161 -19.46 8.52 -14.38
N ASN A 162 -19.16 7.37 -13.77
CA ASN A 162 -19.49 7.05 -12.37
C ASN A 162 -18.35 6.37 -11.59
N THR A 163 -17.13 6.33 -12.13
CA THR A 163 -16.01 5.62 -11.48
C THR A 163 -14.75 6.46 -11.50
N VAL A 164 -13.98 6.38 -10.43
CA VAL A 164 -12.68 7.05 -10.31
C VAL A 164 -11.61 5.98 -10.16
N ASN A 165 -10.71 5.89 -11.13
CA ASN A 165 -9.69 4.83 -11.14
C ASN A 165 -8.64 5.03 -10.03
N VAL A 166 -8.10 6.25 -9.90
CA VAL A 166 -7.09 6.57 -8.88
C VAL A 166 -7.52 7.81 -8.07
N PRO A 167 -8.49 7.66 -7.14
CA PRO A 167 -9.03 8.81 -6.41
C PRO A 167 -8.02 9.46 -5.46
N SER A 168 -7.03 8.71 -4.97
CA SER A 168 -5.99 9.26 -4.10
C SER A 168 -5.06 10.24 -4.84
N LEU A 169 -4.94 10.12 -6.16
CA LEU A 169 -4.08 10.99 -6.96
C LEU A 169 -4.63 12.40 -7.07
N SER A 170 -5.96 12.57 -7.21
CA SER A 170 -6.58 13.90 -7.28
C SER A 170 -6.39 14.68 -5.98
N LEU A 171 -6.62 14.05 -4.82
CA LEU A 171 -6.37 14.63 -3.50
C LEU A 171 -4.90 15.06 -3.32
N LYS A 172 -3.97 14.17 -3.71
CA LYS A 172 -2.53 14.43 -3.68
C LYS A 172 -2.19 15.64 -4.56
N ILE A 173 -2.66 15.69 -5.80
CA ILE A 173 -2.37 16.79 -6.71
C ILE A 173 -2.91 18.11 -6.13
N GLY A 174 -4.14 18.11 -5.60
CA GLY A 174 -4.74 19.28 -4.93
C GLY A 174 -3.84 19.85 -3.85
N HIS A 175 -3.38 19.01 -2.91
CA HIS A 175 -2.46 19.46 -1.86
C HIS A 175 -1.12 19.98 -2.40
N SER A 176 -0.59 19.38 -3.48
CA SER A 176 0.61 19.90 -4.14
C SER A 176 0.36 21.29 -4.73
N LEU A 177 -0.79 21.48 -5.40
CA LEU A 177 -1.16 22.75 -6.02
C LEU A 177 -1.34 23.86 -4.98
N THR A 178 -1.99 23.58 -3.85
CA THR A 178 -2.09 24.56 -2.75
C THR A 178 -0.70 24.99 -2.27
N LYS A 179 0.25 24.06 -2.17
CA LYS A 179 1.64 24.37 -1.79
C LYS A 179 2.38 25.15 -2.86
N CYS A 180 2.15 24.85 -4.14
CA CYS A 180 2.72 25.61 -5.25
C CYS A 180 2.16 27.04 -5.29
N ALA A 181 0.85 27.22 -5.06
CA ALA A 181 0.22 28.52 -4.94
C ALA A 181 0.78 29.30 -3.74
N GLN A 182 0.99 28.67 -2.58
CA GLN A 182 1.66 29.30 -1.44
C GLN A 182 3.10 29.75 -1.75
N ILE A 183 3.82 29.04 -2.64
CA ILE A 183 5.16 29.46 -3.10
C ILE A 183 5.05 30.68 -4.01
N LEU A 184 4.13 30.68 -4.98
CA LEU A 184 3.89 31.84 -5.85
C LEU A 184 3.49 33.08 -5.06
N ARG A 185 2.64 32.91 -4.05
CA ARG A 185 2.24 33.97 -3.12
C ARG A 185 3.44 34.56 -2.39
N ALA A 186 4.32 33.71 -1.86
CA ALA A 186 5.54 34.15 -1.17
C ALA A 186 6.50 34.87 -2.12
N GLN A 187 6.67 34.38 -3.36
CA GLN A 187 7.47 35.05 -4.39
C GLN A 187 6.89 36.43 -4.75
N ALA A 188 5.58 36.52 -4.94
CA ALA A 188 4.91 37.79 -5.25
C ALA A 188 5.08 38.83 -4.13
N LEU A 189 5.03 38.41 -2.86
CA LEU A 189 5.30 39.29 -1.71
C LEU A 189 6.75 39.79 -1.68
N ILE A 190 7.72 38.93 -2.02
CA ILE A 190 9.15 39.29 -2.05
C ILE A 190 9.43 40.23 -3.24
N GLU A 191 8.84 39.96 -4.40
CA GLU A 191 9.00 40.73 -5.64
C GLU A 191 8.20 42.05 -5.63
N GLY A 192 7.26 42.23 -4.69
CA GLY A 192 6.35 43.38 -4.67
C GLY A 192 5.32 43.39 -5.82
N ASN A 193 4.94 42.22 -6.34
CA ASN A 193 4.01 42.11 -7.47
C ASN A 193 2.55 41.86 -7.00
N ASP A 194 1.79 42.94 -6.89
CA ASP A 194 0.40 42.93 -6.42
C ASP A 194 -0.60 42.22 -7.36
N GLU A 195 -0.30 42.14 -8.65
CA GLU A 195 -1.16 41.42 -9.61
C GLU A 195 -1.07 39.91 -9.36
N LYS A 196 0.16 39.38 -9.34
CA LYS A 196 0.44 37.95 -9.08
C LYS A 196 -0.04 37.53 -7.69
N LEU A 197 0.07 38.42 -6.71
CA LEU A 197 -0.47 38.20 -5.36
C LEU A 197 -2.00 38.02 -5.39
N ARG A 198 -2.71 38.97 -6.01
CA ARG A 198 -4.19 38.93 -6.13
C ARG A 198 -4.67 37.71 -6.91
N GLU A 199 -4.01 37.34 -8.01
CA GLU A 199 -4.35 36.13 -8.76
C GLU A 199 -4.20 34.86 -7.91
N THR A 200 -3.11 34.78 -7.14
CA THR A 200 -2.81 33.61 -6.30
C THR A 200 -3.76 33.50 -5.10
N ASP A 201 -4.10 34.61 -4.46
CA ASP A 201 -5.06 34.62 -3.35
C ASP A 201 -6.47 34.25 -3.81
N ARG A 202 -6.90 34.75 -4.98
CA ARG A 202 -8.16 34.31 -5.61
C ARG A 202 -8.18 32.82 -5.90
N PHE A 203 -7.07 32.25 -6.39
CA PHE A 203 -6.97 30.81 -6.60
C PHE A 203 -7.06 30.02 -5.30
N LEU A 204 -6.37 30.46 -4.25
CA LEU A 204 -6.43 29.82 -2.93
C LEU A 204 -7.84 29.88 -2.33
N GLN A 205 -8.58 30.98 -2.56
CA GLN A 205 -9.97 31.11 -2.16
C GLN A 205 -10.87 30.15 -2.93
N LEU A 206 -10.79 30.12 -4.27
CA LEU A 206 -11.51 29.15 -5.10
C LEU A 206 -11.22 27.69 -4.70
N TYR A 207 -9.96 27.40 -4.36
CA TYR A 207 -9.59 26.08 -3.84
C TYR A 207 -10.29 25.77 -2.52
N LYS A 208 -10.43 26.73 -1.60
CA LYS A 208 -11.15 26.47 -0.34
C LYS A 208 -12.65 26.24 -0.59
N ASP A 209 -13.24 27.00 -1.50
CA ASP A 209 -14.69 27.03 -1.68
C ASP A 209 -15.21 25.87 -2.57
N GLU A 210 -14.51 25.55 -3.66
CA GLU A 210 -15.03 24.60 -4.67
C GLU A 210 -14.36 23.22 -4.67
N TRP A 211 -13.12 23.11 -4.17
CA TRP A 211 -12.33 21.89 -4.33
C TRP A 211 -12.98 20.67 -3.66
N GLU A 212 -13.59 20.89 -2.49
CA GLU A 212 -14.26 19.83 -1.74
C GLU A 212 -15.39 19.22 -2.55
N TYR A 213 -16.32 20.05 -3.01
CA TYR A 213 -17.48 19.64 -3.79
C TYR A 213 -17.08 18.97 -5.12
N ARG A 214 -16.14 19.56 -5.85
CA ARG A 214 -15.80 19.15 -7.22
C ARG A 214 -14.87 17.93 -7.28
N VAL A 215 -14.01 17.74 -6.28
CA VAL A 215 -12.95 16.73 -6.31
C VAL A 215 -12.94 15.87 -5.06
N SER A 216 -12.77 16.46 -3.88
CA SER A 216 -12.49 15.69 -2.65
C SER A 216 -13.63 14.75 -2.28
N SER A 217 -14.88 15.21 -2.29
CA SER A 217 -16.04 14.40 -1.90
C SER A 217 -16.23 13.19 -2.82
N HIS A 218 -16.08 13.39 -4.13
CA HIS A 218 -16.12 12.31 -5.11
C HIS A 218 -14.97 11.32 -4.93
N ALA A 219 -13.75 11.82 -4.68
CA ALA A 219 -12.58 10.98 -4.47
C ALA A 219 -12.68 10.16 -3.17
N LEU A 220 -13.11 10.80 -2.08
CA LEU A 220 -13.30 10.15 -0.78
C LEU A 220 -14.44 9.15 -0.84
N SER A 221 -15.58 9.49 -1.44
CA SER A 221 -16.70 8.56 -1.62
C SER A 221 -16.29 7.33 -2.42
N ALA A 222 -15.53 7.49 -3.52
CA ALA A 222 -15.00 6.36 -4.28
C ALA A 222 -14.04 5.48 -3.45
N LEU A 223 -13.17 6.10 -2.63
CA LEU A 223 -12.28 5.36 -1.72
C LEU A 223 -13.05 4.61 -0.62
N HIS A 224 -14.07 5.24 -0.05
CA HIS A 224 -14.93 4.63 0.96
C HIS A 224 -15.76 3.50 0.36
N GLY A 225 -16.40 3.71 -0.80
CA GLY A 225 -17.16 2.69 -1.52
C GLY A 225 -16.29 1.48 -1.91
N ALA A 226 -15.07 1.70 -2.39
CA ALA A 226 -14.13 0.63 -2.70
C ALA A 226 -13.67 -0.16 -1.45
N LYS A 227 -13.72 0.46 -0.26
CA LYS A 227 -13.40 -0.18 1.03
C LYS A 227 -14.63 -0.80 1.69
N PHE A 228 -15.83 -0.32 1.40
CA PHE A 228 -17.06 -0.60 2.14
C PHE A 228 -17.34 -2.10 2.27
N ASN A 229 -17.36 -2.82 1.14
CA ASN A 229 -17.62 -4.27 1.11
C ASN A 229 -16.34 -5.12 1.06
N LYS A 230 -15.16 -4.53 1.27
CA LYS A 230 -13.91 -5.29 1.15
C LYS A 230 -13.67 -6.08 2.44
N PRO A 231 -13.71 -7.43 2.41
CA PRO A 231 -13.49 -8.23 3.61
C PRO A 231 -12.09 -7.95 4.18
N MET A 232 -12.04 -7.66 5.48
CA MET A 232 -10.77 -7.43 6.19
C MET A 232 -10.14 -8.78 6.55
N TYR A 233 -9.29 -9.31 5.68
CA TYR A 233 -8.54 -10.53 5.97
C TYR A 233 -7.40 -10.26 6.95
N VAL A 234 -7.49 -10.90 8.11
CA VAL A 234 -6.44 -10.98 9.12
C VAL A 234 -5.66 -12.29 8.93
N PRO A 235 -4.31 -12.29 9.14
CA PRO A 235 -3.51 -13.51 9.12
C PRO A 235 -4.08 -14.62 10.00
N LEU A 236 -3.95 -15.86 9.55
CA LEU A 236 -4.24 -17.02 10.39
C LEU A 236 -3.12 -17.19 11.43
N ALA A 237 -3.47 -17.50 12.68
CA ALA A 237 -2.49 -17.77 13.73
C ALA A 237 -1.56 -18.94 13.35
N GLU A 238 -2.10 -19.97 12.70
CA GLU A 238 -1.34 -21.10 12.15
C GLU A 238 -0.25 -20.65 11.17
N ASP A 239 -0.60 -19.78 10.21
CA ASP A 239 0.34 -19.27 9.20
C ASP A 239 1.47 -18.44 9.84
N VAL A 240 1.16 -17.70 10.91
CA VAL A 240 2.16 -16.94 11.67
C VAL A 240 3.15 -17.88 12.38
N ILE A 241 2.67 -18.98 12.93
CA ILE A 241 3.51 -20.01 13.58
C ILE A 241 4.40 -20.70 12.53
N VAL A 242 3.84 -21.10 11.40
CA VAL A 242 4.57 -21.73 10.28
C VAL A 242 5.68 -20.80 9.78
N LEU A 243 5.38 -19.52 9.58
CA LEU A 243 6.39 -18.53 9.18
C LEU A 243 7.50 -18.39 10.23
N ASN A 244 7.15 -18.31 11.53
CA ASN A 244 8.15 -18.19 12.60
C ASN A 244 9.09 -19.42 12.62
N LYS A 245 8.53 -20.62 12.56
CA LYS A 245 9.30 -21.88 12.51
C LYS A 245 10.23 -21.92 11.30
N TYR A 246 9.73 -21.55 10.12
CA TYR A 246 10.52 -21.48 8.90
C TYR A 246 11.69 -20.49 9.00
N LEU A 247 11.44 -19.27 9.52
CA LEU A 247 12.47 -18.25 9.71
C LEU A 247 13.56 -18.72 10.67
N LYS A 248 13.20 -19.37 11.79
CA LYS A 248 14.16 -19.93 12.75
C LYS A 248 15.05 -20.99 12.11
N GLN A 249 14.47 -21.98 11.42
CA GLN A 249 15.23 -23.04 10.76
C GLN A 249 16.20 -22.49 9.71
N LYS A 250 15.74 -21.51 8.92
CA LYS A 250 16.56 -20.89 7.88
C LYS A 250 17.67 -20.02 8.45
N ALA A 251 17.42 -19.31 9.56
CA ALA A 251 18.43 -18.54 10.26
C ALA A 251 19.55 -19.44 10.78
N CYS A 252 19.23 -20.55 11.46
CA CYS A 252 20.21 -21.52 11.94
C CYS A 252 21.08 -22.06 10.79
N SER A 253 20.44 -22.46 9.69
CA SER A 253 21.15 -22.94 8.50
C SER A 253 22.10 -21.90 7.92
N CYS A 254 21.66 -20.63 7.83
CA CYS A 254 22.50 -19.54 7.35
C CYS A 254 23.68 -19.27 8.30
N CYS A 255 23.46 -19.27 9.62
CA CYS A 255 24.53 -19.10 10.61
C CYS A 255 25.58 -20.21 10.51
N THR A 256 25.17 -21.48 10.39
CA THR A 256 26.11 -22.60 10.21
C THR A 256 26.96 -22.42 8.94
N LEU A 257 26.35 -22.01 7.83
CA LEU A 257 27.07 -21.76 6.57
C LEU A 257 28.03 -20.56 6.65
N LEU A 258 27.66 -19.51 7.38
CA LEU A 258 28.50 -18.35 7.63
C LEU A 258 29.70 -18.70 8.52
N HIS A 259 29.50 -19.47 9.58
CA HIS A 259 30.60 -19.97 10.40
C HIS A 259 31.55 -20.89 9.60
N ALA A 260 31.02 -21.65 8.65
CA ALA A 260 31.81 -22.44 7.69
C ALA A 260 32.46 -21.60 6.57
N LYS A 261 32.31 -20.27 6.58
CA LYS A 261 32.82 -19.31 5.58
C LYS A 261 32.42 -19.61 4.13
N LYS A 262 31.28 -20.26 3.91
CA LYS A 262 30.76 -20.56 2.56
C LYS A 262 29.85 -19.43 2.08
N ASP A 263 30.04 -18.99 0.83
CA ASP A 263 29.20 -17.99 0.13
C ASP A 263 28.85 -16.76 1.00
N LEU A 264 29.87 -16.16 1.59
CA LEU A 264 29.76 -15.18 2.67
C LEU A 264 28.78 -14.04 2.36
N ALA A 265 28.90 -13.41 1.18
CA ALA A 265 28.05 -12.29 0.78
C ALA A 265 26.56 -12.66 0.60
N THR A 266 26.29 -13.86 0.08
CA THR A 266 24.93 -14.36 -0.17
C THR A 266 24.26 -14.78 1.13
N ASN A 267 24.96 -15.54 1.96
CA ASN A 267 24.45 -15.98 3.26
C ASN A 267 24.31 -14.83 4.24
N TYR A 268 25.19 -13.83 4.19
CA TYR A 268 25.03 -12.57 4.93
C TYR A 268 23.75 -11.85 4.50
N SER A 269 23.54 -11.69 3.19
CA SER A 269 22.34 -11.03 2.65
C SER A 269 21.05 -11.78 3.04
N ASN A 270 21.08 -13.11 3.08
CA ASN A 270 19.94 -13.91 3.53
C ASN A 270 19.72 -13.76 5.05
N LEU A 271 20.77 -13.77 5.86
CA LEU A 271 20.65 -13.65 7.31
C LEU A 271 20.07 -12.29 7.73
N ILE A 272 20.51 -11.19 7.11
CA ILE A 272 19.94 -9.85 7.39
C ILE A 272 18.47 -9.75 6.96
N GLU A 273 18.07 -10.39 5.85
CA GLU A 273 16.68 -10.43 5.41
C GLU A 273 15.81 -11.21 6.40
N ILE A 274 16.30 -12.35 6.89
CA ILE A 274 15.62 -13.20 7.86
C ILE A 274 15.51 -12.48 9.20
N LEU A 275 16.60 -11.88 9.70
CA LEU A 275 16.61 -11.14 10.96
C LEU A 275 15.63 -9.96 10.92
N LEU A 276 15.59 -9.21 9.81
CA LEU A 276 14.61 -8.14 9.61
C LEU A 276 13.17 -8.66 9.65
N ALA A 277 12.89 -9.78 8.97
CA ALA A 277 11.58 -10.42 8.98
C ALA A 277 11.20 -10.93 10.39
N GLN A 278 12.13 -11.52 11.13
CA GLN A 278 11.94 -11.98 12.50
C GLN A 278 11.59 -10.82 13.43
N ILE A 279 12.33 -9.70 13.35
CA ILE A 279 12.08 -8.51 14.18
C ILE A 279 10.70 -7.91 13.87
N ILE A 280 10.34 -7.79 12.59
CA ILE A 280 9.02 -7.28 12.17
C ILE A 280 7.91 -8.22 12.65
N LEU A 281 8.10 -9.53 12.48
CA LEU A 281 7.12 -10.54 12.87
C LEU A 281 6.92 -10.49 14.40
N PHE A 282 7.97 -10.62 15.20
CA PHE A 282 7.86 -10.68 16.66
C PHE A 282 7.25 -9.40 17.25
N ASN A 283 7.74 -8.23 16.85
CA ASN A 283 7.31 -6.95 17.42
C ASN A 283 6.05 -6.36 16.77
N ARG A 284 5.57 -6.96 15.68
CA ARG A 284 4.47 -6.42 14.85
C ARG A 284 4.72 -4.96 14.42
N ARG A 285 5.98 -4.62 14.12
CA ARG A 285 6.43 -3.24 13.79
C ARG A 285 6.20 -2.87 12.32
N ARG A 286 6.31 -1.57 11.98
CA ARG A 286 6.17 -1.11 10.58
C ARG A 286 7.44 -1.56 9.89
N SER A 287 7.29 -2.14 8.71
CA SER A 287 8.40 -2.47 7.80
C SER A 287 9.43 -1.33 7.74
N GLY A 288 8.94 -0.10 7.58
CA GLY A 288 9.76 1.11 7.53
C GLY A 288 10.55 1.42 8.80
N GLU A 289 9.98 1.20 9.99
CA GLU A 289 10.68 1.46 11.27
C GLU A 289 11.81 0.45 11.46
N ALA A 290 11.52 -0.83 11.24
CA ALA A 290 12.49 -1.92 11.45
C ALA A 290 13.65 -1.91 10.44
N GLN A 291 13.41 -1.56 9.17
CA GLN A 291 14.47 -1.56 8.16
C GLN A 291 15.51 -0.43 8.35
N ARG A 292 15.23 0.56 9.20
CA ARG A 292 16.09 1.73 9.43
C ARG A 292 16.82 1.70 10.79
N ILE A 293 16.79 0.56 11.48
CA ILE A 293 17.52 0.39 12.73
C ILE A 293 19.02 0.58 12.46
N LYS A 294 19.67 1.38 13.31
CA LYS A 294 21.10 1.61 13.23
C LYS A 294 21.86 0.71 14.20
N ILE A 295 23.15 0.51 13.93
CA ILE A 295 24.03 -0.28 14.81
C ILE A 295 24.18 0.41 16.16
N GLU A 296 24.38 1.73 16.16
CA GLU A 296 24.43 2.56 17.38
C GLU A 296 23.17 2.42 18.26
N ASP A 297 21.98 2.37 17.67
CA ASP A 297 20.72 2.20 18.44
C ASP A 297 20.66 0.81 19.12
N LEU A 298 21.19 -0.22 18.45
CA LEU A 298 21.25 -1.58 18.94
C LEU A 298 22.28 -1.73 20.06
N GLU A 299 23.51 -1.26 19.86
CA GLU A 299 24.59 -1.37 20.85
C GLU A 299 24.24 -0.62 22.14
N ASN A 300 23.76 0.63 22.03
CA ASN A 300 23.32 1.41 23.18
C ASN A 300 22.14 0.74 23.90
N GLY A 301 21.19 0.17 23.16
CA GLY A 301 20.04 -0.54 23.73
C GLY A 301 20.42 -1.84 24.44
N LEU A 302 21.43 -2.56 23.95
CA LEU A 302 21.94 -3.78 24.58
C LEU A 302 22.71 -3.50 25.87
N GLN A 303 23.31 -2.31 26.00
CA GLN A 303 24.04 -1.86 27.19
C GLN A 303 23.13 -1.26 28.27
N ASN A 304 22.06 -0.56 27.90
CA ASN A 304 21.18 0.19 28.82
C ASN A 304 20.05 -0.62 29.51
N ASN A 305 20.19 -1.94 29.66
CA ASN A 305 19.12 -2.83 30.18
C ASN A 305 19.31 -3.25 31.65
N SER A 306 19.64 -2.31 32.55
CA SER A 306 19.57 -2.58 34.00
C SER A 306 18.15 -2.38 34.50
N LEU A 307 17.38 -3.46 34.62
CA LEU A 307 16.16 -3.47 35.43
C LEU A 307 16.56 -3.45 36.91
N ASP A 308 15.88 -2.61 37.69
CA ASP A 308 16.07 -2.55 39.14
C ASP A 308 15.77 -3.91 39.77
N GLU A 309 16.64 -4.37 40.68
CA GLU A 309 16.53 -5.68 41.32
C GLU A 309 15.30 -5.78 42.22
N GLU A 310 14.80 -4.67 42.75
CA GLU A 310 13.56 -4.63 43.53
C GLU A 310 12.33 -4.87 42.63
N ILE A 311 12.31 -4.29 41.44
CA ILE A 311 11.25 -4.50 40.44
C ILE A 311 11.28 -5.93 39.92
N LYS A 312 12.46 -6.53 39.71
CA LYS A 312 12.56 -7.94 39.28
C LYS A 312 11.93 -8.90 40.28
N LYS A 313 12.06 -8.64 41.58
CA LYS A 313 11.51 -9.50 42.64
C LYS A 313 9.99 -9.45 42.74
N SER A 314 9.34 -8.37 42.27
CA SER A 314 7.88 -8.26 42.27
C SER A 314 7.22 -8.92 41.05
N LEU A 315 8.01 -9.32 40.05
CA LEU A 315 7.55 -10.04 38.85
C LEU A 315 7.43 -11.54 39.12
N SER A 316 6.55 -12.19 38.36
CA SER A 316 6.43 -13.66 38.36
C SER A 316 7.72 -14.34 37.85
N SER A 317 7.90 -15.62 38.17
CA SER A 317 9.06 -16.40 37.71
C SER A 317 9.22 -16.40 36.18
N PHE A 318 8.10 -16.48 35.46
CA PHE A 318 8.09 -16.44 34.01
C PHE A 318 8.42 -15.04 33.45
N GLU A 319 7.92 -13.97 34.07
CA GLU A 319 8.26 -12.60 33.67
C GLU A 319 9.74 -12.29 33.93
N GLN A 320 10.31 -12.80 35.03
CA GLN A 320 11.74 -12.71 35.30
C GLN A 320 12.57 -13.40 34.21
N GLU A 321 12.14 -14.58 33.74
CA GLU A 321 12.79 -15.28 32.62
C GLU A 321 12.62 -14.52 31.30
N LEU A 322 11.48 -13.88 31.05
CA LEU A 322 11.30 -13.02 29.88
C LEU A 322 12.22 -11.81 29.92
N CYS A 323 12.36 -11.17 31.08
CA CYS A 323 13.26 -10.03 31.27
C CYS A 323 14.75 -10.41 31.12
N SER A 324 15.13 -11.65 31.40
CA SER A 324 16.51 -12.12 31.19
C SER A 324 16.78 -12.48 29.73
N THR A 325 15.82 -13.07 29.03
CA THR A 325 15.95 -13.57 27.65
C THR A 325 15.63 -12.54 26.56
N HIS A 326 14.86 -11.49 26.90
CA HIS A 326 14.44 -10.45 25.95
C HIS A 326 15.03 -9.10 26.31
N LYS A 327 15.68 -8.47 25.34
CA LYS A 327 16.22 -7.12 25.50
C LYS A 327 15.38 -6.10 24.78
N ARG A 328 15.11 -4.97 25.45
CA ARG A 328 14.43 -3.81 24.87
C ARG A 328 15.48 -2.84 24.31
N ILE A 329 15.30 -2.43 23.07
CA ILE A 329 16.04 -1.33 22.43
C ILE A 329 15.08 -0.19 22.08
N GLU A 330 15.59 1.03 21.96
CA GLU A 330 14.80 2.19 21.55
C GLU A 330 15.30 2.72 20.20
N ILE A 331 14.39 2.85 19.23
CA ILE A 331 14.69 3.34 17.89
C ILE A 331 13.93 4.64 17.60
N LYS A 332 14.44 5.46 16.68
CA LYS A 332 13.76 6.69 16.26
C LYS A 332 12.59 6.39 15.31
N GLY A 333 11.37 6.69 15.76
CA GLY A 333 10.14 6.61 15.00
C GLY A 333 9.78 7.88 14.23
N LYS A 334 8.56 7.90 13.67
CA LYS A 334 8.00 9.09 13.00
C LYS A 334 7.99 10.28 13.98
N ARG A 335 8.27 11.49 13.46
CA ARG A 335 8.32 12.75 14.24
C ARG A 335 9.30 12.70 15.44
N GLY A 336 10.34 11.85 15.39
CA GLY A 336 11.36 11.76 16.44
C GLY A 336 10.93 11.01 17.71
N ARG A 337 9.74 10.38 17.73
CA ARG A 337 9.26 9.61 18.89
C ARG A 337 10.14 8.38 19.13
N LYS A 338 10.38 8.04 20.39
CA LYS A 338 11.04 6.79 20.77
C LYS A 338 10.12 5.60 20.51
N VAL A 339 10.63 4.57 19.85
CA VAL A 339 9.88 3.34 19.54
C VAL A 339 10.60 2.16 20.16
N PRO A 340 9.97 1.44 21.11
CA PRO A 340 10.59 0.28 21.73
C PRO A 340 10.59 -0.94 20.78
N VAL A 341 11.66 -1.73 20.75
CA VAL A 341 11.73 -2.99 20.00
C VAL A 341 12.33 -4.05 20.92
N PHE A 342 11.73 -5.22 20.97
CA PHE A 342 12.22 -6.36 21.71
C PHE A 342 13.03 -7.29 20.81
N LEU A 343 14.16 -7.77 21.34
CA LEU A 343 15.02 -8.76 20.71
C LEU A 343 15.11 -10.00 21.58
N THR A 344 14.83 -11.15 20.99
CA THR A 344 15.05 -12.46 21.62
C THR A 344 16.55 -12.79 21.65
N ASP A 345 16.97 -13.70 22.54
CA ASP A 345 18.36 -14.20 22.55
C ASP A 345 18.82 -14.77 21.20
N GLU A 346 17.93 -15.45 20.46
CA GLU A 346 18.24 -15.93 19.11
C GLU A 346 18.54 -14.76 18.16
N MET A 347 17.73 -13.70 18.19
CA MET A 347 17.96 -12.50 17.37
C MET A 347 19.25 -11.78 17.76
N GLN A 348 19.59 -11.74 19.05
CA GLN A 348 20.85 -11.18 19.53
C GLN A 348 22.05 -11.99 19.02
N LYS A 349 21.97 -13.33 19.02
CA LYS A 349 23.01 -14.19 18.44
C LYS A 349 23.18 -13.96 16.94
N HIS A 350 22.07 -13.93 16.18
CA HIS A 350 22.10 -13.63 14.75
C HIS A 350 22.68 -12.23 14.47
N HIS A 351 22.33 -11.24 15.29
CA HIS A 351 22.89 -9.89 15.21
C HIS A 351 24.42 -9.89 15.39
N SER A 352 24.94 -10.58 16.42
CA SER A 352 26.38 -10.67 16.64
C SER A 352 27.11 -11.34 15.46
N THR A 353 26.54 -12.41 14.89
CA THR A 353 27.09 -13.03 13.67
C THR A 353 27.07 -12.07 12.48
N VAL A 354 26.00 -11.29 12.31
CA VAL A 354 25.90 -10.28 11.25
C VAL A 354 27.00 -9.24 11.38
N LEU A 355 27.26 -8.70 12.58
CA LEU A 355 28.32 -7.70 12.78
C LEU A 355 29.72 -8.25 12.50
N GLN A 356 30.02 -9.46 12.95
CA GLN A 356 31.32 -10.10 12.68
C GLN A 356 31.59 -10.25 11.17
N ILE A 357 30.63 -10.81 10.43
CA ILE A 357 30.78 -11.01 8.98
C ILE A 357 30.77 -9.68 8.21
N ARG A 358 30.05 -8.69 8.73
CA ARG A 358 29.98 -7.35 8.13
C ARG A 358 31.37 -6.70 8.10
N ASP A 359 32.16 -6.86 9.16
CA ASP A 359 33.53 -6.34 9.23
C ASP A 359 34.43 -7.06 8.21
N GLU A 360 34.29 -8.38 8.06
CA GLU A 360 34.99 -9.15 7.02
C GLU A 360 34.62 -8.69 5.59
N LEU A 361 33.37 -8.25 5.38
CA LEU A 361 32.87 -7.73 4.09
C LEU A 361 33.17 -6.22 3.87
N GLY A 362 33.76 -5.53 4.85
CA GLY A 362 34.15 -4.12 4.75
C GLY A 362 32.99 -3.13 4.57
N ILE A 363 31.81 -3.43 5.13
CA ILE A 363 30.61 -2.59 4.95
C ILE A 363 30.62 -1.42 5.95
N LYS A 364 30.64 -0.16 5.46
CA LYS A 364 30.77 1.07 6.28
C LYS A 364 29.48 1.86 6.57
N SER A 365 28.30 1.29 6.35
CA SER A 365 27.01 1.98 6.57
C SER A 365 26.56 2.03 8.04
N PRO A 366 25.93 3.10 8.54
CA PRO A 366 25.36 3.11 9.90
C PRO A 366 24.15 2.17 10.07
N LEU A 367 23.55 1.72 8.97
CA LEU A 367 22.39 0.83 8.98
C LEU A 367 22.82 -0.63 9.06
N ILE A 368 22.10 -1.41 9.87
CA ILE A 368 22.35 -2.84 10.02
C ILE A 368 21.86 -3.66 8.81
N PHE A 369 20.64 -3.39 8.35
CA PHE A 369 20.00 -4.17 7.27
C PHE A 369 20.41 -3.66 5.88
N ILE A 370 21.70 -3.78 5.56
CA ILE A 370 22.25 -3.38 4.26
C ILE A 370 22.95 -4.54 3.56
N LYS A 371 22.68 -4.72 2.27
CA LYS A 371 23.36 -5.74 1.44
C LYS A 371 24.76 -5.26 1.03
N PRO A 372 25.69 -6.19 0.75
CA PRO A 372 26.99 -5.85 0.17
C PRO A 372 26.82 -5.01 -1.10
N GLN A 373 27.59 -3.93 -1.22
CA GLN A 373 27.56 -3.01 -2.37
C GLN A 373 26.19 -2.32 -2.62
N SER A 374 25.29 -2.29 -1.63
CA SER A 374 24.04 -1.52 -1.70
C SER A 374 24.17 -0.18 -0.96
N SER A 375 23.52 0.85 -1.47
CA SER A 375 23.36 2.15 -0.80
C SER A 375 22.00 2.30 -0.10
N CYS A 376 21.08 1.36 -0.30
CA CYS A 376 19.76 1.36 0.30
C CYS A 376 19.58 0.17 1.25
N PRO A 377 18.82 0.36 2.35
CA PRO A 377 18.48 -0.74 3.24
C PRO A 377 17.56 -1.74 2.55
N VAL A 378 17.58 -2.97 3.08
CA VAL A 378 16.68 -4.04 2.69
C VAL A 378 15.24 -3.65 3.04
N ARG A 379 14.30 -3.88 2.13
CA ARG A 379 12.88 -3.57 2.34
C ARG A 379 12.19 -4.65 3.15
N GLY A 380 11.63 -4.28 4.30
CA GLY A 380 10.97 -5.22 5.20
C GLY A 380 9.73 -5.89 4.59
N SER A 381 8.97 -5.17 3.76
CA SER A 381 7.80 -5.70 3.04
C SER A 381 8.19 -6.80 2.04
N ASP A 382 9.28 -6.58 1.29
CA ASP A 382 9.81 -7.55 0.34
C ASP A 382 10.31 -8.82 1.06
N CYS A 383 10.96 -8.68 2.22
CA CYS A 383 11.39 -9.82 3.04
C CYS A 383 10.19 -10.67 3.48
N LEU A 384 9.16 -10.04 4.04
CA LEU A 384 7.95 -10.77 4.48
C LEU A 384 7.28 -11.47 3.30
N ARG A 385 7.12 -10.79 2.16
CA ARG A 385 6.52 -11.37 0.94
C ARG A 385 7.33 -12.55 0.39
N LYS A 386 8.66 -12.48 0.44
CA LYS A 386 9.57 -13.56 0.04
C LYS A 386 9.39 -14.79 0.93
N PHE A 387 9.42 -14.60 2.25
CA PHE A 387 9.38 -15.72 3.19
C PHE A 387 7.97 -16.28 3.41
N SER A 388 6.91 -15.47 3.29
CA SER A 388 5.53 -15.96 3.38
C SER A 388 5.20 -16.93 2.24
N LYS A 389 5.68 -16.66 1.02
CA LYS A 389 5.52 -17.56 -0.13
C LYS A 389 6.37 -18.83 0.00
N ALA A 390 7.51 -18.75 0.68
CA ALA A 390 8.46 -19.86 0.80
C ALA A 390 8.17 -20.79 1.99
N CYS A 391 7.42 -20.35 3.01
CA CYS A 391 7.17 -21.14 4.23
C CYS A 391 6.01 -22.14 4.10
N GLY A 392 5.24 -22.11 3.01
CA GLY A 392 4.07 -22.97 2.83
C GLY A 392 2.82 -22.54 3.61
N ALA A 393 2.70 -21.26 3.96
CA ALA A 393 1.49 -20.70 4.57
C ALA A 393 0.26 -20.88 3.65
N LYS A 394 -0.91 -21.08 4.25
CA LYS A 394 -2.19 -21.21 3.51
C LYS A 394 -2.54 -19.90 2.80
N CYS A 395 -2.35 -18.77 3.49
CA CYS A 395 -2.73 -17.44 3.03
C CYS A 395 -1.53 -16.47 3.05
N PRO A 396 -0.49 -16.65 2.21
CA PRO A 396 0.75 -15.88 2.27
C PRO A 396 0.56 -14.37 2.00
N GLU A 397 -0.47 -14.00 1.25
CA GLU A 397 -0.84 -12.61 0.95
C GLU A 397 -1.40 -11.84 2.18
N THR A 398 -1.69 -12.55 3.27
CA THR A 398 -2.12 -11.92 4.53
C THR A 398 -0.94 -11.57 5.43
N LEU A 399 0.22 -12.21 5.27
CA LEU A 399 1.40 -12.04 6.12
C LEU A 399 2.20 -10.77 5.79
N THR A 400 1.54 -9.62 5.81
CA THR A 400 2.15 -8.29 5.61
C THR A 400 2.25 -7.54 6.94
N SER A 401 3.20 -6.60 7.05
CA SER A 401 3.42 -5.81 8.28
C SER A 401 2.14 -5.10 8.78
N THR A 402 1.34 -4.56 7.86
CA THR A 402 0.07 -3.88 8.20
C THR A 402 -1.00 -4.85 8.71
N LYS A 403 -1.13 -6.01 8.07
CA LYS A 403 -2.10 -7.04 8.46
C LYS A 403 -1.69 -7.79 9.73
N LEU A 404 -0.40 -8.00 9.97
CA LEU A 404 0.14 -8.56 11.22
C LEU A 404 -0.15 -7.67 12.43
N ARG A 405 -0.17 -6.35 12.26
CA ARG A 405 -0.65 -5.44 13.30
C ARG A 405 -2.14 -5.58 13.58
N LYS A 406 -2.94 -5.70 12.51
CA LYS A 406 -4.37 -5.98 12.64
C LYS A 406 -4.62 -7.28 13.41
N HIS A 407 -3.86 -8.32 13.09
CA HIS A 407 -3.88 -9.59 13.80
C HIS A 407 -3.61 -9.43 15.30
N LEU A 408 -2.56 -8.71 15.69
CA LEU A 408 -2.26 -8.49 17.12
C LEU A 408 -3.46 -7.91 17.86
N ALA A 409 -4.11 -6.92 17.27
CA ALA A 409 -5.23 -6.28 17.92
C ALA A 409 -6.54 -7.07 17.89
N THR A 410 -6.74 -7.90 16.86
CA THR A 410 -7.79 -8.92 16.86
C THR A 410 -7.56 -9.89 18.02
N MET A 411 -6.33 -10.39 18.20
CA MET A 411 -6.00 -11.31 19.29
C MET A 411 -6.18 -10.66 20.67
N THR A 412 -5.80 -9.39 20.84
CA THR A 412 -5.92 -8.72 22.15
C THR A 412 -7.35 -8.49 22.58
N GLN A 413 -8.27 -8.38 21.62
CA GLN A 413 -9.71 -8.29 21.89
C GLN A 413 -10.32 -9.64 22.20
N ILE A 414 -9.92 -10.70 21.49
CA ILE A 414 -10.32 -12.07 21.83
C ILE A 414 -9.85 -12.43 23.25
N LEU A 415 -8.66 -11.99 23.64
CA LEU A 415 -8.11 -12.20 24.98
C LEU A 415 -8.77 -11.34 26.08
N GLY A 416 -9.67 -10.41 25.73
CA GLY A 416 -10.40 -9.60 26.72
C GLY A 416 -9.51 -8.73 27.62
N LEU A 417 -8.42 -8.18 27.09
CA LEU A 417 -7.48 -7.36 27.87
C LEU A 417 -8.16 -6.11 28.46
N SER A 418 -7.86 -5.80 29.72
CA SER A 418 -8.31 -4.59 30.41
C SER A 418 -7.84 -3.30 29.70
N GLU A 419 -8.55 -2.19 29.94
CA GLU A 419 -8.18 -0.90 29.34
C GLU A 419 -6.76 -0.45 29.68
N THR A 420 -6.31 -0.73 30.91
CA THR A 420 -4.94 -0.43 31.37
C THR A 420 -3.89 -1.20 30.57
N ASN A 421 -4.13 -2.51 30.34
CA ASN A 421 -3.21 -3.35 29.58
C ASN A 421 -3.23 -3.01 28.08
N LEU A 422 -4.39 -2.62 27.55
CA LEU A 422 -4.49 -2.11 26.18
C LEU A 422 -3.75 -0.78 25.99
N ASP A 423 -3.73 0.10 27.00
CA ASP A 423 -2.95 1.34 26.94
C ASP A 423 -1.43 1.06 26.90
N VAL A 424 -0.94 0.12 27.72
CA VAL A 424 0.46 -0.33 27.67
C VAL A 424 0.82 -0.86 26.28
N LEU A 425 -0.05 -1.68 25.68
CA LEU A 425 0.16 -2.20 24.34
C LEU A 425 0.10 -1.12 23.25
N ALA A 426 -0.83 -0.17 23.35
CA ALA A 426 -0.97 0.93 22.40
C ALA A 426 0.26 1.85 22.43
N LYS A 427 0.73 2.20 23.64
CA LYS A 427 2.00 2.91 23.88
C LYS A 427 3.17 2.16 23.26
N PHE A 428 3.26 0.84 23.49
CA PHE A 428 4.26 0.02 22.83
C PHE A 428 4.14 0.16 21.31
N MET A 429 2.96 -0.05 20.70
CA MET A 429 2.75 0.03 19.26
C MET A 429 2.90 1.45 18.67
N GLY A 430 3.05 2.48 19.50
CA GLY A 430 3.37 3.85 19.11
C GLY A 430 2.17 4.65 18.61
N HIS A 431 0.97 4.39 19.14
CA HIS A 431 -0.25 5.14 18.83
C HIS A 431 -1.13 5.35 20.07
N ASP A 432 -2.02 6.35 20.00
CA ASP A 432 -3.00 6.65 21.06
C ASP A 432 -4.06 5.54 21.15
N ILE A 433 -4.56 5.26 22.35
CA ILE A 433 -5.60 4.25 22.60
C ILE A 433 -6.85 4.47 21.74
N ARG A 434 -7.20 5.71 21.42
CA ARG A 434 -8.33 6.05 20.52
C ARG A 434 -8.08 5.57 19.09
N ILE A 435 -6.86 5.75 18.59
CA ILE A 435 -6.43 5.23 17.29
C ILE A 435 -6.39 3.69 17.32
N HIS A 436 -5.99 3.09 18.45
CA HIS A 436 -6.05 1.64 18.63
C HIS A 436 -7.50 1.15 18.50
N ARG A 437 -8.44 1.82 19.15
CA ARG A 437 -9.88 1.47 19.13
C ARG A 437 -10.50 1.62 17.74
N GLN A 438 -10.16 2.66 16.98
CA GLN A 438 -10.76 2.92 15.66
C GLN A 438 -10.23 2.00 14.55
N PHE A 439 -8.91 1.76 14.51
CA PHE A 439 -8.29 1.06 13.37
C PHE A 439 -8.14 -0.45 13.55
N TYR A 440 -8.30 -0.93 14.78
CA TYR A 440 -7.90 -2.27 15.15
C TYR A 440 -8.96 -3.10 15.89
N ARG A 441 -10.21 -2.67 15.87
CA ARG A 441 -11.33 -3.54 16.27
C ARG A 441 -11.39 -4.78 15.37
N LEU A 442 -11.68 -5.94 15.98
CA LEU A 442 -12.30 -7.08 15.32
C LEU A 442 -13.37 -6.50 14.40
N PRO A 443 -13.56 -7.04 13.18
CA PRO A 443 -14.65 -6.57 12.34
C PRO A 443 -15.90 -6.51 13.20
N ALA A 444 -16.48 -5.31 13.35
CA ALA A 444 -17.65 -5.12 14.18
C ALA A 444 -18.69 -6.19 13.86
N ASN A 445 -18.77 -6.54 12.57
CA ASN A 445 -19.46 -7.67 11.99
C ASN A 445 -19.38 -8.99 12.76
N THR A 446 -18.24 -9.46 13.28
CA THR A 446 -18.18 -10.78 13.97
C THR A 446 -18.70 -10.67 15.40
N VAL A 447 -18.37 -9.58 16.10
CA VAL A 447 -18.89 -9.36 17.47
C VAL A 447 -20.37 -9.02 17.41
N GLU A 448 -20.80 -8.20 16.46
CA GLU A 448 -22.22 -7.92 16.17
C GLU A 448 -22.94 -9.20 15.76
N LEU A 449 -22.40 -9.99 14.81
CA LEU A 449 -23.02 -11.24 14.39
C LEU A 449 -23.04 -12.31 15.48
N ALA A 450 -22.14 -12.29 16.46
CA ALA A 450 -22.10 -13.31 17.52
C ALA A 450 -22.75 -12.85 18.83
N LYS A 451 -22.77 -11.55 19.13
CA LYS A 451 -23.29 -10.96 20.38
C LYS A 451 -24.63 -10.25 20.14
N VAL A 452 -24.76 -9.42 19.09
CA VAL A 452 -26.01 -8.69 18.79
C VAL A 452 -27.09 -9.63 18.24
N THR A 453 -26.72 -10.64 17.45
CA THR A 453 -27.69 -11.68 17.01
C THR A 453 -28.29 -12.45 18.17
N LYS A 454 -27.56 -12.68 19.27
CA LYS A 454 -28.13 -13.30 20.48
C LYS A 454 -29.32 -12.48 20.99
N ILE A 455 -29.16 -11.16 21.05
CA ILE A 455 -30.25 -10.25 21.45
C ILE A 455 -31.39 -10.30 20.43
N MET A 456 -31.07 -10.21 19.12
CA MET A 456 -32.11 -10.29 18.08
C MET A 456 -32.89 -11.60 18.14
N HIS A 457 -32.21 -12.71 18.43
CA HIS A 457 -32.84 -14.01 18.62
C HIS A 457 -33.71 -14.02 19.88
N LEU A 458 -33.23 -13.51 21.03
CA LEU A 458 -34.03 -13.40 22.26
C LEU A 458 -35.29 -12.53 22.11
N ILE A 459 -35.21 -11.48 21.30
CA ILE A 459 -36.36 -10.63 20.94
C ILE A 459 -37.37 -11.45 20.14
N ASN A 460 -36.91 -12.16 19.11
CA ASN A 460 -37.78 -12.94 18.23
C ASN A 460 -38.39 -14.16 18.93
N THR A 461 -37.70 -14.78 19.89
CA THR A 461 -38.23 -15.92 20.67
C THR A 461 -38.98 -15.50 21.94
N GLY A 462 -39.13 -14.19 22.21
CA GLY A 462 -39.82 -13.69 23.42
C GLY A 462 -39.13 -14.02 24.75
N ASN A 463 -37.85 -14.40 24.74
CA ASN A 463 -37.11 -14.87 25.93
C ASN A 463 -36.30 -13.76 26.63
N MET A 464 -36.46 -12.50 26.22
CA MET A 464 -35.68 -11.35 26.71
C MET A 464 -35.75 -11.17 28.24
N SER A 465 -36.91 -11.41 28.84
CA SER A 465 -37.14 -11.24 30.29
C SER A 465 -36.27 -12.17 31.16
N LYS A 466 -35.84 -13.32 30.63
CA LYS A 466 -35.02 -14.32 31.36
C LYS A 466 -33.57 -13.88 31.56
N TYR A 467 -33.08 -12.92 30.76
CA TYR A 467 -31.68 -12.50 30.73
C TYR A 467 -31.49 -11.03 31.16
N LYS A 468 -32.47 -10.46 31.88
CA LYS A 468 -32.38 -9.09 32.41
C LYS A 468 -31.19 -8.95 33.39
N GLY A 469 -30.27 -8.05 33.09
CA GLY A 469 -29.09 -7.76 33.93
C GLY A 469 -27.87 -8.66 33.69
N LYS A 470 -27.90 -9.51 32.65
CA LYS A 470 -26.76 -10.35 32.23
C LYS A 470 -25.98 -9.70 31.08
N ASP A 471 -24.68 -9.96 31.00
CA ASP A 471 -23.84 -9.51 29.86
C ASP A 471 -23.93 -10.51 28.68
N PHE A 472 -23.46 -10.13 27.50
CA PHE A 472 -23.48 -10.93 26.27
C PHE A 472 -22.83 -12.31 26.40
N ASP A 473 -21.83 -12.42 27.27
CA ASP A 473 -21.07 -13.65 27.49
C ASP A 473 -21.81 -14.61 28.45
N ASP A 474 -22.80 -14.11 29.19
CA ASP A 474 -23.65 -14.89 30.11
C ASP A 474 -24.96 -15.40 29.44
N ILE A 475 -25.15 -15.08 28.16
CA ILE A 475 -26.28 -15.52 27.34
C ILE A 475 -25.85 -16.79 26.58
N GLU A 476 -26.22 -17.94 27.12
CA GLU A 476 -26.05 -19.25 26.48
C GLU A 476 -27.40 -19.74 25.93
N PHE A 477 -27.38 -20.20 24.67
CA PHE A 477 -28.47 -20.95 24.06
C PHE A 477 -28.12 -22.42 24.10
N SER A 478 -29.01 -23.27 24.62
CA SER A 478 -28.89 -24.71 24.45
C SER A 478 -29.00 -25.06 22.97
N GLN A 479 -28.20 -26.02 22.49
CA GLN A 479 -28.22 -26.50 21.09
C GLN A 479 -29.59 -27.02 20.60
N THR A 480 -30.61 -27.06 21.46
CA THR A 480 -31.97 -27.54 21.19
C THR A 480 -32.94 -26.46 20.75
N ASP A 481 -32.57 -25.18 20.79
CA ASP A 481 -33.40 -24.09 20.23
C ASP A 481 -33.13 -23.97 18.72
N GLU A 482 -33.43 -25.03 17.97
CA GLU A 482 -33.42 -25.00 16.52
C GLU A 482 -34.44 -23.97 16.03
N VAL A 483 -34.00 -23.11 15.11
CA VAL A 483 -34.84 -22.15 14.41
C VAL A 483 -35.88 -22.96 13.62
N HIS A 484 -37.10 -23.05 14.15
CA HIS A 484 -38.25 -23.43 13.36
C HIS A 484 -38.45 -22.35 12.29
N GLU A 485 -38.10 -22.68 11.03
CA GLU A 485 -38.59 -21.95 9.87
C GLU A 485 -40.08 -22.27 9.72
N ASP A 486 -40.93 -21.56 10.46
CA ASP A 486 -42.37 -21.60 10.21
C ASP A 486 -42.66 -20.81 8.92
N GLU A 487 -43.10 -21.53 7.89
CA GLU A 487 -43.66 -21.00 6.66
C GLU A 487 -44.95 -20.22 6.98
N LEU A 488 -44.94 -18.88 6.90
CA LEU A 488 -46.16 -18.09 6.74
C LEU A 488 -45.97 -16.86 5.83
N ASP A 489 -46.65 -16.98 4.69
CA ASP A 489 -47.38 -16.01 3.88
C ASP A 489 -46.77 -14.63 3.54
N ALA A 490 -46.51 -14.51 2.24
CA ALA A 490 -46.30 -13.25 1.55
C ALA A 490 -47.65 -12.51 1.42
N GLU A 491 -47.83 -11.47 2.23
CA GLU A 491 -48.76 -10.40 1.89
C GLU A 491 -47.99 -9.31 1.13
N GLU A 492 -48.47 -9.03 -0.09
CA GLU A 492 -48.06 -7.91 -0.93
C GLU A 492 -48.64 -6.62 -0.35
N GLU A 493 -47.81 -5.59 -0.12
CA GLU A 493 -48.25 -4.20 -0.26
C GLU A 493 -47.19 -3.35 -0.95
N GLU A 494 -47.72 -2.44 -1.76
CA GLU A 494 -47.09 -1.64 -2.80
C GLU A 494 -46.40 -0.37 -2.26
N ASP A 495 -45.27 -0.04 -2.90
CA ASP A 495 -44.75 1.30 -3.27
C ASP A 495 -44.90 2.51 -2.31
N PHE A 496 -43.78 3.11 -1.89
CA PHE A 496 -43.53 4.56 -2.05
C PHE A 496 -42.09 4.96 -1.68
N CYS A 497 -41.46 5.77 -2.54
CA CYS A 497 -40.24 6.51 -2.26
C CYS A 497 -40.52 7.72 -1.37
N GLU A 498 -39.79 7.90 -0.26
CA GLU A 498 -39.52 9.24 0.25
C GLU A 498 -38.19 9.32 1.01
N MET A 499 -37.36 10.28 0.61
CA MET A 499 -36.20 10.74 1.35
C MET A 499 -36.64 11.51 2.59
N PRO A 500 -35.81 11.52 3.65
CA PRO A 500 -35.57 12.76 4.37
C PRO A 500 -34.15 13.24 4.12
N ALA A 501 -34.05 14.41 3.50
CA ALA A 501 -32.92 15.29 3.68
C ALA A 501 -32.93 15.77 5.14
N THR A 502 -31.87 15.46 5.89
CA THR A 502 -31.55 16.20 7.11
C THR A 502 -30.22 16.91 6.93
N SER A 503 -30.37 18.17 6.54
CA SER A 503 -29.40 19.24 6.73
C SER A 503 -28.94 19.30 8.18
N GLY A 504 -27.69 18.89 8.43
CA GLY A 504 -26.97 19.18 9.67
C GLY A 504 -25.88 20.19 9.37
N GLN A 505 -26.16 21.46 9.67
CA GLN A 505 -25.16 22.53 9.73
C GLN A 505 -24.02 22.12 10.66
N TYR A 506 -22.78 22.18 10.18
CA TYR A 506 -21.63 22.31 11.08
C TYR A 506 -20.84 23.55 10.69
N THR A 507 -20.83 24.46 11.66
CA THR A 507 -20.24 25.78 11.65
C THR A 507 -18.72 25.70 11.53
N SER A 508 -18.20 26.57 10.68
CA SER A 508 -16.85 27.12 10.73
C SER A 508 -16.53 27.61 12.14
N GLU A 509 -15.50 27.04 12.76
CA GLU A 509 -14.43 27.70 13.53
C GLU A 509 -13.77 26.68 14.47
N HIS A 510 -12.61 26.16 14.06
CA HIS A 510 -11.42 26.12 14.90
C HIS A 510 -10.24 25.58 14.08
N GLU A 511 -9.29 26.48 13.87
CA GLU A 511 -7.96 26.21 13.35
C GLU A 511 -7.19 25.29 14.30
N HIS A 512 -6.90 24.07 13.85
CA HIS A 512 -5.65 23.34 14.12
C HIS A 512 -5.60 22.08 13.25
N PHE A 513 -5.21 22.26 11.98
CA PHE A 513 -5.07 21.15 11.03
C PHE A 513 -3.70 20.47 11.21
N ASP A 514 -3.67 19.46 12.08
CA ASP A 514 -2.53 18.56 12.31
C ASP A 514 -2.35 17.63 11.09
N GLY A 515 -1.63 18.14 10.09
CA GLY A 515 -1.28 17.37 8.90
C GLY A 515 -0.26 16.29 9.21
N ASN A 516 -0.69 15.08 9.58
CA ASN A 516 -0.12 13.80 9.09
C ASN A 516 -0.95 12.57 9.51
N GLU A 517 -2.24 12.50 9.14
CA GLU A 517 -3.00 11.25 9.17
C GLU A 517 -3.33 10.80 7.74
N GLN A 518 -2.32 10.31 7.04
CA GLN A 518 -2.52 9.37 5.94
C GLN A 518 -1.90 8.04 6.37
N GLY A 519 -2.78 7.05 6.52
CA GLY A 519 -2.38 5.67 6.78
C GLY A 519 -1.36 5.20 5.77
N ASP A 520 -0.41 4.39 6.25
CA ASP A 520 0.55 3.68 5.42
C ASP A 520 -0.19 2.66 4.54
N GLU A 521 -0.75 3.12 3.41
CA GLU A 521 -1.05 2.25 2.28
C GLU A 521 0.22 2.16 1.43
N GLU A 522 1.02 1.13 1.70
CA GLU A 522 2.01 0.60 0.76
C GLU A 522 1.25 0.17 -0.51
N HIS A 523 1.16 1.08 -1.50
CA HIS A 523 0.69 0.74 -2.84
C HIS A 523 1.85 0.18 -3.65
N ASP A 524 1.86 -1.14 -3.76
CA ASP A 524 2.69 -1.91 -4.67
C ASP A 524 2.15 -1.74 -6.10
N TYR A 525 2.80 -0.88 -6.89
CA TYR A 525 2.61 -0.84 -8.34
C TYR A 525 3.95 -1.21 -9.01
N ASP A 526 4.26 -2.50 -9.01
CA ASP A 526 5.11 -3.09 -10.03
C ASP A 526 4.35 -3.07 -11.36
N MET A 527 4.59 -2.03 -12.17
CA MET A 527 4.28 -2.05 -13.60
C MET A 527 5.38 -2.83 -14.32
N GLU A 528 5.42 -4.14 -14.11
CA GLU A 528 5.97 -5.04 -15.12
C GLU A 528 4.89 -5.30 -16.16
N ASN A 529 5.29 -5.09 -17.41
CA ASN A 529 4.47 -5.15 -18.60
C ASN A 529 4.11 -6.62 -18.92
N ILE A 530 3.30 -7.25 -18.07
CA ILE A 530 2.71 -8.55 -18.37
C ILE A 530 1.54 -8.26 -19.31
N LYS A 531 1.75 -8.53 -20.60
CA LYS A 531 0.66 -8.73 -21.56
C LYS A 531 -0.30 -9.76 -20.97
N ARG A 532 -1.37 -9.29 -20.33
CA ARG A 532 -2.46 -10.15 -19.85
C ARG A 532 -3.06 -10.80 -21.08
N LYS A 533 -2.75 -12.09 -21.29
CA LYS A 533 -3.59 -12.96 -22.13
C LYS A 533 -5.01 -12.81 -21.59
N LYS A 534 -5.91 -12.27 -22.42
CA LYS A 534 -7.35 -12.33 -22.15
C LYS A 534 -7.67 -13.82 -21.97
N ASN A 535 -8.01 -14.25 -20.76
CA ASN A 535 -8.72 -15.51 -20.58
C ASN A 535 -10.09 -15.33 -21.23
N THR A 536 -10.19 -15.67 -22.51
CA THR A 536 -11.44 -15.99 -23.16
C THR A 536 -12.05 -17.16 -22.39
N VAL A 537 -13.04 -16.89 -21.55
CA VAL A 537 -13.92 -17.94 -21.05
C VAL A 537 -14.57 -18.55 -22.29
N GLU A 538 -14.16 -19.77 -22.65
CA GLU A 538 -14.79 -20.52 -23.74
C GLU A 538 -16.29 -20.61 -23.45
N ARG A 539 -17.10 -19.94 -24.27
CA ARG A 539 -18.55 -20.04 -24.20
C ARG A 539 -18.94 -21.43 -24.71
N HIS A 540 -19.42 -22.28 -23.81
CA HIS A 540 -19.93 -23.59 -24.17
C HIS A 540 -21.09 -23.46 -25.17
N VAL A 541 -20.96 -24.09 -26.32
CA VAL A 541 -22.02 -24.19 -27.33
C VAL A 541 -22.82 -25.46 -27.03
N TRP A 542 -24.07 -25.29 -26.61
CA TRP A 542 -24.96 -26.41 -26.28
C TRP A 542 -25.20 -27.31 -27.50
N THR A 543 -24.90 -28.60 -27.36
CA THR A 543 -25.14 -29.59 -28.41
C THR A 543 -26.63 -29.85 -28.62
N ALA A 544 -27.02 -30.47 -29.74
CA ALA A 544 -28.41 -30.79 -30.02
C ALA A 544 -29.03 -31.72 -28.95
N GLU A 545 -28.24 -32.65 -28.41
CA GLU A 545 -28.64 -33.56 -27.33
C GLU A 545 -28.87 -32.81 -26.01
N GLU A 546 -27.96 -31.90 -25.66
CA GLU A 546 -28.07 -31.11 -24.43
C GLU A 546 -29.25 -30.14 -24.48
N LYS A 547 -29.50 -29.50 -25.64
CA LYS A 547 -30.69 -28.67 -25.85
C LYS A 547 -31.98 -29.48 -25.71
N ARG A 548 -32.01 -30.70 -26.26
CA ARG A 548 -33.18 -31.59 -26.13
C ARG A 548 -33.42 -32.00 -24.67
N ALA A 549 -32.36 -32.26 -23.90
CA ALA A 549 -32.45 -32.57 -22.48
C ALA A 549 -32.98 -31.36 -21.67
N LEU A 550 -32.49 -30.15 -21.97
CA LEU A 550 -33.01 -28.90 -21.37
C LEU A 550 -34.47 -28.66 -21.73
N GLU A 551 -34.87 -28.85 -22.98
CA GLU A 551 -36.27 -28.70 -23.42
C GLU A 551 -37.19 -29.72 -22.77
N LYS A 552 -36.76 -30.98 -22.65
CA LYS A 552 -37.54 -32.05 -22.04
C LYS A 552 -37.81 -31.78 -20.57
N GLN A 553 -36.79 -31.44 -19.78
CA GLN A 553 -36.92 -31.25 -18.33
C GLN A 553 -37.51 -29.90 -17.94
N PHE A 554 -37.28 -28.83 -18.73
CA PHE A 554 -37.74 -27.48 -18.42
C PHE A 554 -38.87 -26.97 -19.34
N SER A 555 -39.55 -27.85 -20.08
CA SER A 555 -40.67 -27.47 -20.98
C SER A 555 -41.76 -26.66 -20.28
N SER A 556 -42.12 -27.03 -19.04
CA SER A 556 -43.11 -26.33 -18.22
C SER A 556 -42.65 -24.92 -17.82
N PHE A 557 -41.40 -24.77 -17.40
CA PHE A 557 -40.76 -23.49 -17.07
C PHE A 557 -40.66 -22.56 -18.29
N ILE A 558 -40.30 -23.13 -19.44
CA ILE A 558 -40.21 -22.40 -20.70
C ILE A 558 -41.59 -21.91 -21.16
N ARG A 559 -42.66 -22.72 -21.00
CA ARG A 559 -44.04 -22.29 -21.31
C ARG A 559 -44.54 -21.20 -20.36
N ARG A 560 -44.16 -21.27 -19.07
CA ARG A 560 -44.57 -20.32 -18.02
C ARG A 560 -43.68 -19.07 -17.92
N ASN A 561 -42.69 -18.91 -18.80
CA ASN A 561 -41.71 -17.81 -18.76
C ASN A 561 -40.98 -17.65 -17.40
N LYS A 562 -40.87 -18.71 -16.61
CA LYS A 562 -40.27 -18.70 -15.27
C LYS A 562 -38.91 -19.38 -15.30
N THR A 563 -37.88 -18.74 -14.75
CA THR A 563 -36.54 -19.35 -14.60
C THR A 563 -36.54 -20.40 -13.49
N PRO A 564 -35.93 -21.58 -13.70
CA PRO A 564 -35.87 -22.64 -12.69
C PRO A 564 -35.01 -22.25 -11.49
N GLY A 565 -35.36 -22.80 -10.32
CA GLY A 565 -34.60 -22.70 -9.08
C GLY A 565 -33.39 -23.64 -9.05
N GLN A 566 -32.58 -23.55 -7.99
CA GLN A 566 -31.41 -24.41 -7.82
C GLN A 566 -31.81 -25.89 -7.68
N ILE A 567 -32.86 -26.18 -6.91
CA ILE A 567 -33.37 -27.53 -6.68
C ILE A 567 -33.86 -28.16 -7.99
N ASP A 568 -34.58 -27.41 -8.82
CA ASP A 568 -35.03 -27.87 -10.14
C ASP A 568 -33.86 -28.25 -11.07
N CYS A 569 -32.79 -27.45 -11.02
CA CYS A 569 -31.58 -27.70 -11.82
C CYS A 569 -30.82 -28.94 -11.33
N LEU A 570 -30.75 -29.16 -10.02
CA LEU A 570 -30.14 -30.36 -9.43
C LEU A 570 -30.96 -31.63 -9.76
N ASN A 571 -32.29 -31.55 -9.70
CA ASN A 571 -33.18 -32.65 -10.10
C ASN A 571 -33.03 -33.01 -11.58
N ALA A 572 -32.86 -32.01 -12.46
CA ALA A 572 -32.62 -32.24 -13.89
C ALA A 572 -31.27 -32.93 -14.16
N GLN A 573 -30.23 -32.65 -13.37
CA GLN A 573 -28.93 -33.32 -13.48
C GLN A 573 -28.98 -34.79 -13.05
N GLN A 574 -29.87 -35.13 -12.11
CA GLN A 574 -30.07 -36.52 -11.69
C GLN A 574 -30.84 -37.32 -12.75
N LYS A 575 -31.81 -36.69 -13.43
CA LYS A 575 -32.65 -37.34 -14.44
C LYS A 575 -32.00 -37.47 -15.82
N GLU A 576 -31.12 -36.54 -16.20
CA GLU A 576 -30.50 -36.52 -17.53
C GLU A 576 -28.96 -36.52 -17.41
N PRO A 577 -28.28 -37.62 -17.79
CA PRO A 577 -26.83 -37.77 -17.61
C PRO A 577 -26.01 -36.75 -18.41
N SER A 578 -26.55 -36.24 -19.52
CA SER A 578 -25.93 -35.20 -20.36
C SER A 578 -25.81 -33.84 -19.66
N LEU A 579 -26.61 -33.57 -18.62
CA LEU A 579 -26.60 -32.31 -17.87
C LEU A 579 -25.72 -32.36 -16.61
N LYS A 580 -25.36 -33.56 -16.13
CA LYS A 580 -24.56 -33.76 -14.91
C LYS A 580 -23.17 -33.11 -14.96
N LYS A 581 -22.61 -32.92 -16.16
CA LYS A 581 -21.31 -32.28 -16.40
C LYS A 581 -21.30 -30.75 -16.24
N PHE A 582 -22.46 -30.10 -16.15
CA PHE A 582 -22.57 -28.65 -16.02
C PHE A 582 -22.98 -28.25 -14.61
N HIS A 583 -22.36 -27.22 -14.04
CA HIS A 583 -22.83 -26.63 -12.78
C HIS A 583 -24.26 -26.09 -12.92
N TRP A 584 -25.10 -26.21 -11.87
CA TRP A 584 -26.53 -25.86 -11.90
C TRP A 584 -26.81 -24.43 -12.41
N SER A 585 -25.91 -23.48 -12.12
CA SER A 585 -26.00 -22.11 -12.61
C SER A 585 -25.93 -22.02 -14.15
N LYS A 586 -25.10 -22.84 -14.81
CA LYS A 586 -25.03 -22.88 -16.29
C LYS A 586 -26.33 -23.39 -16.90
N ILE A 587 -26.98 -24.38 -16.27
CA ILE A 587 -28.28 -24.93 -16.69
C ILE A 587 -29.36 -23.83 -16.55
N LYS A 588 -29.41 -23.14 -15.40
CA LYS A 588 -30.32 -22.01 -15.17
C LYS A 588 -30.18 -20.91 -16.23
N PHE A 589 -28.95 -20.50 -16.53
CA PHE A 589 -28.70 -19.47 -17.55
C PHE A 589 -29.05 -19.93 -18.98
N ALA A 590 -28.87 -21.22 -19.29
CA ALA A 590 -29.28 -21.77 -20.58
C ALA A 590 -30.80 -21.70 -20.75
N VAL A 591 -31.56 -22.12 -19.74
CA VAL A 591 -33.04 -22.04 -19.75
C VAL A 591 -33.50 -20.59 -19.82
N LYS A 592 -32.85 -19.67 -19.07
CA LYS A 592 -33.12 -18.22 -19.16
C LYS A 592 -32.94 -17.70 -20.59
N ASN A 593 -31.84 -18.07 -21.26
CA ASN A 593 -31.55 -17.64 -22.63
C ASN A 593 -32.56 -18.22 -23.63
N MET A 594 -33.03 -19.45 -23.44
CA MET A 594 -34.09 -20.05 -24.26
C MET A 594 -35.43 -19.31 -24.10
N ILE A 595 -35.79 -18.94 -22.87
CA ILE A 595 -36.97 -18.11 -22.59
C ILE A 595 -36.84 -16.75 -23.27
N SER A 596 -35.69 -16.07 -23.12
CA SER A 596 -35.44 -14.77 -23.77
C SER A 596 -35.46 -14.87 -25.29
N SER A 597 -34.96 -15.97 -25.88
CA SER A 597 -35.01 -16.20 -27.33
C SER A 597 -36.44 -16.42 -27.83
N LYS A 598 -37.28 -17.15 -27.09
CA LYS A 598 -38.71 -17.30 -27.41
C LYS A 598 -39.46 -15.98 -27.30
N LYS A 599 -39.23 -15.18 -26.26
CA LYS A 599 -39.84 -13.85 -26.11
C LYS A 599 -39.48 -12.94 -27.29
N ARG A 600 -38.22 -12.93 -27.73
CA ARG A 600 -37.79 -12.15 -28.91
C ARG A 600 -38.49 -12.60 -30.20
N LYS A 601 -38.74 -13.90 -30.39
CA LYS A 601 -39.45 -14.44 -31.57
C LYS A 601 -40.97 -14.25 -31.54
N GLN A 602 -41.56 -13.85 -30.41
CA GLN A 602 -42.98 -13.52 -30.32
C GLN A 602 -43.26 -12.02 -30.52
N VAL A 603 -42.21 -11.19 -30.43
CA VAL A 603 -42.27 -9.71 -30.57
C VAL A 603 -41.76 -9.26 -31.95
N SER A 604 -41.20 -10.16 -32.75
CA SER A 604 -40.90 -10.01 -34.18
C SER A 604 -41.86 -10.88 -34.98
#